data_AF-A0A432W535-F1
#
_entry.id   AF-A0A432W535-F1
#
_cell.length_a   1.000
_cell.length_b   1.000
_cell.length_c   1.000
_cell.angle_alpha   90.00
_cell.angle_beta   90.00
_cell.angle_gamma   90.00
#
_symmetry.space_group_name_H-M   'P 1'
#
loop_
_entity.id
_entity.type
_entity.pdbx_description
1 polymer ?
#
loop_
_entity_poly.entity_id
_entity_poly.type
_entity_poly.pdbx_seq_one_letter_code
_entity_poly.pdbx_strand_id
1 'polypeptide(L)'
;MNSNEVKQVDADISTENLLIKIATEYLNLPIERAEEAIQPSLQEMAQFVGADRAYIFRYDLDVMQCSNTHEWCAEGITPEIDNLQNCDISMIG
;
A
#
# COMPACT_ATOMS: atom_id res chain seq x y z
N MET A 1 -5.82 30.67 15.21
CA MET A 1 -5.62 29.25 14.93
C MET A 1 -4.17 28.93 15.23
N ASN A 2 -3.93 27.87 16.00
CA ASN A 2 -2.59 27.48 16.43
C ASN A 2 -1.84 26.82 15.26
N SER A 3 -0.53 27.00 15.16
CA SER A 3 0.33 26.46 14.09
C SER A 3 0.25 24.94 13.95
N ASN A 4 -0.09 24.25 15.05
CA ASN A 4 -0.28 22.79 15.07
C ASN A 4 -1.63 22.36 14.50
N GLU A 5 -2.69 23.16 14.68
CA GLU A 5 -4.03 22.86 14.14
C GLU A 5 -4.04 22.99 12.61
N VAL A 6 -3.33 23.98 12.07
CA VAL A 6 -3.20 24.17 10.62
C VAL A 6 -2.46 22.98 9.98
N LYS A 7 -1.34 22.54 10.56
CA LYS A 7 -0.57 21.39 10.06
C LYS A 7 -1.35 20.07 10.10
N GLN A 8 -2.17 19.87 11.14
CA GLN A 8 -2.99 18.66 11.25
C GLN A 8 -4.08 18.64 10.18
N VAL A 9 -4.78 19.76 9.98
CA VAL A 9 -5.81 19.88 8.96
C VAL A 9 -5.23 19.71 7.55
N ASP A 10 -4.05 20.26 7.28
CA ASP A 10 -3.36 20.10 5.99
C ASP A 10 -2.97 18.64 5.73
N ALA A 11 -2.50 17.91 6.75
CA ALA A 11 -2.16 16.50 6.65
C ALA A 11 -3.40 15.63 6.37
N ASP A 12 -4.51 15.91 7.05
CA ASP A 12 -5.77 15.20 6.85
C ASP A 12 -6.29 15.40 5.41
N ILE A 13 -6.30 16.65 4.91
CA ILE A 13 -6.68 16.98 3.52
C ILE A 13 -5.76 16.28 2.51
N SER A 14 -4.45 16.25 2.75
CA SER A 14 -3.50 15.59 1.84
C SER A 14 -3.75 14.08 1.75
N THR A 15 -4.14 13.45 2.86
CA THR A 15 -4.47 12.02 2.92
C THR A 15 -5.76 11.74 2.16
N GLU A 16 -6.81 12.53 2.38
CA GLU A 16 -8.08 12.40 1.65
C GLU A 16 -7.88 12.56 0.14
N ASN A 17 -7.08 13.53 -0.29
CA ASN A 17 -6.78 13.75 -1.71
C ASN A 17 -6.07 12.56 -2.35
N LEU A 18 -5.11 11.94 -1.66
CA LEU A 18 -4.43 10.74 -2.15
C LEU A 18 -5.43 9.58 -2.32
N LEU A 19 -6.28 9.35 -1.32
CA LEU A 19 -7.28 8.27 -1.38
C LEU A 19 -8.28 8.49 -2.52
N ILE A 20 -8.77 9.72 -2.70
CA ILE A 20 -9.68 10.07 -3.79
C ILE A 20 -9.01 9.87 -5.14
N LYS A 21 -7.75 10.29 -5.29
CA LYS A 21 -6.98 10.11 -6.52
C LYS A 21 -6.88 8.62 -6.89
N ILE A 22 -6.37 7.79 -5.98
CA ILE A 22 -6.21 6.35 -6.21
C ILE A 22 -7.57 5.71 -6.53
N ALA A 23 -8.61 5.99 -5.75
CA ALA A 23 -9.95 5.44 -6.03
C ALA A 23 -10.47 5.84 -7.42
N THR A 24 -10.26 7.10 -7.82
CA THR A 24 -10.68 7.61 -9.13
C THR A 24 -9.92 6.93 -10.27
N GLU A 25 -8.63 6.65 -10.10
CA GLU A 25 -7.85 5.90 -11.08
C GLU A 25 -8.42 4.49 -11.29
N TYR A 26 -8.72 3.77 -10.22
CA TYR A 26 -9.29 2.41 -10.30
C TYR A 26 -10.70 2.38 -10.90
N LEU A 27 -11.56 3.35 -10.56
CA LEU A 27 -12.91 3.44 -11.12
C LEU A 27 -12.93 3.63 -12.64
N ASN A 28 -11.88 4.26 -13.19
CA ASN A 28 -11.79 4.56 -14.62
C ASN A 28 -10.96 3.52 -15.40
N LEU A 29 -10.42 2.50 -14.73
CA LEU A 29 -9.61 1.46 -15.36
C LEU A 29 -10.47 0.27 -15.81
N PRO A 30 -10.22 -0.28 -17.02
CA PRO A 30 -10.73 -1.59 -17.38
C PRO A 30 -10.28 -2.63 -16.36
N ILE A 31 -11.15 -3.58 -16.01
CA ILE A 31 -10.86 -4.59 -14.99
C ILE A 31 -9.62 -5.41 -15.33
N GLU A 32 -9.34 -5.62 -16.62
CA GLU A 32 -8.18 -6.35 -17.13
C GLU A 32 -6.87 -5.62 -16.83
N ARG A 33 -6.93 -4.31 -16.56
CA ARG A 33 -5.77 -3.46 -16.27
C ARG A 33 -5.68 -3.07 -14.80
N ALA A 34 -6.60 -3.52 -13.96
CA ALA A 34 -6.59 -3.20 -12.54
C ALA A 34 -5.30 -3.68 -11.87
N GLU A 35 -4.80 -4.86 -12.25
CA GLU A 35 -3.53 -5.40 -11.73
C GLU A 35 -2.33 -4.48 -12.04
N GLU A 36 -2.31 -3.86 -13.23
CA GLU A 36 -1.24 -2.94 -13.65
C GLU A 36 -1.18 -1.68 -12.76
N ALA A 37 -2.30 -1.29 -12.16
CA ALA A 37 -2.39 -0.11 -11.30
C ALA A 37 -1.98 -0.37 -9.85
N ILE A 38 -1.84 -1.65 -9.44
CA ILE A 38 -1.50 -2.00 -8.05
C ILE A 38 -0.13 -1.46 -7.66
N GLN A 39 0.91 -1.72 -8.47
CA GLN A 39 2.25 -1.27 -8.13
C GLN A 39 2.42 0.25 -8.06
N PRO A 40 1.97 1.03 -9.06
CA PRO A 40 2.03 2.48 -9.00
C PRO A 40 1.32 3.06 -7.76
N SER A 41 0.14 2.55 -7.42
CA SER A 41 -0.60 3.03 -6.25
C SER A 41 0.07 2.62 -4.93
N LEU A 42 0.60 1.40 -4.85
CA LEU A 42 1.34 0.93 -3.67
C LEU A 42 2.59 1.79 -3.41
N GLN A 43 3.32 2.11 -4.47
CA GLN A 43 4.44 3.06 -4.42
C GLN A 43 3.99 4.44 -3.93
N GLU A 44 2.93 5.00 -4.53
CA GLU A 44 2.48 6.34 -4.18
C GLU A 44 2.05 6.45 -2.72
N MET A 45 1.31 5.45 -2.22
CA MET A 45 0.92 5.37 -0.81
C MET A 45 2.14 5.27 0.11
N ALA A 46 3.11 4.40 -0.23
CA ALA A 46 4.32 4.22 0.56
C ALA A 46 5.15 5.51 0.63
N GLN A 47 5.35 6.17 -0.50
CA GLN A 47 6.09 7.44 -0.58
C GLN A 47 5.37 8.56 0.17
N PHE A 48 4.03 8.62 0.08
CA PHE A 48 3.22 9.63 0.77
C PHE A 48 3.38 9.58 2.30
N VAL A 49 3.43 8.38 2.88
CA VAL A 49 3.62 8.21 4.33
C VAL A 49 5.10 8.14 4.74
N GLY A 50 6.03 8.21 3.78
CA GLY A 50 7.47 8.09 4.02
C GLY A 50 7.90 6.69 4.47
N ALA A 51 7.20 5.64 4.03
CA ALA A 51 7.56 4.26 4.32
C ALA A 51 8.70 3.79 3.39
N ASP A 52 9.62 2.99 3.96
CA ASP A 52 10.71 2.36 3.20
C ASP A 52 10.23 1.15 2.37
N ARG A 53 9.12 0.52 2.78
CA ARG A 53 8.50 -0.64 2.14
C ARG A 53 6.99 -0.63 2.29
N ALA A 54 6.29 -1.23 1.33
CA ALA A 54 4.86 -1.50 1.40
C ALA A 54 4.51 -2.85 0.78
N TYR A 55 3.50 -3.50 1.33
CA TYR A 55 3.12 -4.88 1.03
C TYR A 55 1.62 -5.03 0.78
N ILE A 56 1.26 -5.95 -0.11
CA ILE A 56 -0.10 -6.49 -0.22
C ILE A 56 -0.05 -8.00 -0.01
N PHE A 57 -0.64 -8.45 1.10
CA PHE A 57 -0.75 -9.87 1.42
C PHE A 57 -2.09 -10.44 0.96
N ARG A 58 -2.03 -11.60 0.33
CA ARG A 58 -3.18 -12.46 0.08
C ARG A 58 -3.26 -13.51 1.18
N TYR A 59 -4.42 -13.61 1.80
CA TYR A 59 -4.69 -14.60 2.84
C TYR A 59 -5.37 -15.82 2.25
N ASP A 60 -4.91 -16.99 2.68
CA ASP A 60 -5.58 -18.28 2.51
C ASP A 60 -5.97 -18.79 3.90
N LEU A 61 -7.27 -18.69 4.21
CA LEU A 61 -7.81 -19.06 5.52
C LEU A 61 -8.01 -20.57 5.67
N ASP A 62 -8.03 -21.34 4.58
CA ASP A 62 -8.21 -22.79 4.64
C ASP A 62 -6.95 -23.46 5.20
N VAL A 63 -5.77 -22.92 4.86
CA VAL A 63 -4.47 -23.38 5.37
C VAL A 63 -3.86 -22.43 6.41
N MET A 64 -4.54 -21.34 6.77
CA MET A 64 -4.09 -20.32 7.72
C MET A 64 -2.74 -19.69 7.34
N GLN A 65 -2.57 -19.39 6.06
CA GLN A 65 -1.34 -18.81 5.52
C GLN A 65 -1.59 -17.49 4.79
N CYS A 66 -0.50 -16.75 4.57
CA CYS A 66 -0.49 -15.52 3.79
C CYS A 66 0.74 -15.46 2.88
N SER A 67 0.56 -14.85 1.72
CA SER A 67 1.61 -14.67 0.72
C SER A 67 1.67 -13.23 0.27
N ASN A 68 2.88 -12.67 0.20
CA ASN A 68 3.13 -11.34 -0.31
C ASN A 68 2.93 -11.32 -1.83
N THR A 69 1.87 -10.69 -2.30
CA THR A 69 1.55 -10.66 -3.74
C THR A 69 2.13 -9.44 -4.44
N HIS A 70 2.34 -8.35 -3.70
CA HIS A 70 2.89 -7.11 -4.23
C HIS A 70 3.77 -6.47 -3.17
N GLU A 71 4.97 -6.08 -3.58
CA GLU A 71 5.92 -5.35 -2.74
C GLU A 71 6.40 -4.12 -3.50
N TRP A 72 6.43 -2.99 -2.81
CA TRP A 72 7.23 -1.85 -3.22
C TRP A 72 8.33 -1.60 -2.18
N CYS A 73 9.55 -1.33 -2.65
CA CYS A 73 10.70 -0.98 -1.83
C CYS A 73 11.29 0.36 -2.30
N ALA A 74 11.67 1.20 -1.35
CA ALA A 74 12.48 2.37 -1.63
C ALA A 74 13.89 1.96 -2.13
N GLU A 75 14.58 2.90 -2.77
CA GLU A 75 15.93 2.67 -3.26
C GLU A 75 16.88 2.28 -2.12
N GLY A 76 17.66 1.21 -2.34
CA GLY A 76 18.60 0.68 -1.35
C GLY A 76 17.98 -0.25 -0.31
N ILE A 77 16.67 -0.46 -0.32
CA ILE A 77 15.99 -1.41 0.55
C ILE A 77 15.93 -2.79 -0.09
N THR A 78 16.27 -3.83 0.68
CA THR A 78 16.23 -5.22 0.20
C THR A 78 14.78 -5.72 0.09
N PRO A 79 14.35 -6.22 -1.09
CA PRO A 79 13.04 -6.84 -1.27
C PRO A 79 12.89 -8.14 -0.48
N GLU A 80 11.69 -8.39 0.01
CA GLU A 80 11.31 -9.59 0.77
C GLU A 80 10.17 -10.37 0.08
N ILE A 81 9.73 -9.96 -1.11
CA ILE A 81 8.62 -10.61 -1.82
C ILE A 81 8.82 -12.12 -1.96
N ASP A 82 10.00 -12.59 -2.33
CA ASP A 82 10.25 -14.04 -2.48
C ASP A 82 10.34 -14.78 -1.15
N ASN A 83 10.71 -14.10 -0.07
CA ASN A 83 10.86 -14.69 1.26
C ASN A 83 9.52 -14.79 2.00
N LEU A 84 8.61 -13.85 1.76
CA LEU A 84 7.34 -13.71 2.47
C LEU A 84 6.20 -14.43 1.74
N GLN A 85 6.41 -15.71 1.43
CA GLN A 85 5.44 -16.58 0.76
C GLN A 85 4.98 -17.70 1.69
N ASN A 86 3.68 -17.98 1.70
CA ASN A 86 3.05 -19.04 2.51
C ASN A 86 3.43 -18.98 4.00
N CYS A 87 3.60 -17.76 4.52
CA CYS A 87 3.87 -17.51 5.93
C CYS A 87 2.63 -17.84 6.75
N ASP A 88 2.81 -18.25 8.01
CA ASP A 88 1.68 -18.43 8.92
C ASP A 88 0.99 -17.08 9.13
N ILE A 89 -0.35 -17.04 9.05
CA ILE A 89 -1.13 -15.82 9.17
C ILE A 89 -0.88 -15.08 10.50
N SER A 90 -0.48 -15.80 11.56
CA SER A 90 -0.14 -15.21 12.86
C SER A 90 1.14 -14.38 12.84
N MET A 91 1.96 -14.45 11.79
CA MET A 91 3.18 -13.64 11.64
C MET A 91 2.89 -12.23 11.16
N ILE A 92 1.69 -11.95 10.62
CA ILE A 92 1.25 -10.61 10.24
C ILE A 92 0.46 -10.01 11.40
N GLY A 93 1.13 -9.23 12.27
CA GLY A 93 0.52 -8.60 13.45
C GLY A 93 1.37 -7.50 14.04
#